data_AF-A0A3M0CVA8-F1
#
_entry.id   AF-A0A3M0CVA8-F1
#
_cell.length_a   1.000
_cell.length_b   1.000
_cell.length_c   1.000
_cell.angle_alpha   90.00
_cell.angle_beta   90.00
_cell.angle_gamma   90.00
#
_symmetry.space_group_name_H-M   'P 1'
#
loop_
_entity.id
_entity.type
_entity.pdbx_description
1 polymer ?
#
loop_
_entity_poly.entity_id
_entity_poly.type
_entity_poly.pdbx_seq_one_letter_code
_entity_poly.pdbx_strand_id
1 'polypeptide(L)'
;MVPVLPVPLATATHLFVRWLHVLAMAVALGGGVLAWGVSYAADAETTLTVATTYEVAFWGALGVLVMTGVGNLGALAPAIPRGRWGAAFVVKLGLLLVVLIGSAVRTTTVRAASDAATPATTTLERGYALTTLALITLVALAAVMAHG
;
A
#
# COMPACT_ATOMS: atom_id res chain seq x y z
N MET A 1 -38.11 -11.69 -18.43
CA MET A 1 -36.72 -12.11 -18.12
C MET A 1 -35.81 -11.12 -18.84
N VAL A 2 -35.04 -10.32 -18.11
CA VAL A 2 -34.10 -9.36 -18.73
C VAL A 2 -32.89 -10.16 -19.22
N PRO A 3 -32.52 -10.09 -20.52
CA PRO A 3 -31.35 -10.81 -21.02
C PRO A 3 -30.08 -10.22 -20.41
N VAL A 4 -29.35 -11.03 -19.64
CA VAL A 4 -28.01 -10.68 -19.17
C VAL A 4 -27.08 -10.82 -20.37
N LEU A 5 -26.85 -9.72 -21.08
CA LEU A 5 -25.84 -9.70 -22.14
C LEU A 5 -24.47 -10.01 -21.54
N PRO A 6 -23.66 -10.91 -22.14
CA PRO A 6 -22.34 -11.22 -21.64
C PRO A 6 -21.47 -9.96 -21.66
N VAL A 7 -20.90 -9.62 -20.51
CA VAL A 7 -19.94 -8.52 -20.41
C VAL A 7 -18.76 -8.83 -21.34
N PRO A 8 -18.36 -7.89 -22.22
CA PRO A 8 -17.17 -8.09 -23.05
C PRO A 8 -15.97 -8.43 -22.15
N LEU A 9 -15.18 -9.43 -22.53
CA LEU A 9 -14.04 -9.91 -21.73
C LEU A 9 -13.10 -8.76 -21.32
N ALA A 10 -12.87 -7.78 -22.20
CA ALA A 10 -12.07 -6.61 -21.91
C ALA A 10 -12.62 -5.75 -20.76
N THR A 11 -13.94 -5.55 -20.70
CA THR A 11 -14.61 -4.81 -19.62
C THR A 11 -14.51 -5.57 -18.29
N ALA A 12 -14.70 -6.88 -18.32
CA ALA A 12 -14.56 -7.74 -17.14
C ALA A 12 -13.12 -7.71 -16.59
N THR A 13 -12.11 -7.80 -17.46
CA THR A 13 -10.69 -7.70 -17.07
C THR A 13 -10.37 -6.35 -16.46
N HIS A 14 -10.83 -5.25 -17.07
CA HIS A 14 -10.57 -3.90 -16.54
C HIS A 14 -11.19 -3.71 -15.14
N LEU A 15 -12.42 -4.18 -14.93
CA LEU A 15 -13.06 -4.15 -13.61
C LEU A 15 -12.31 -5.00 -12.59
N PHE A 16 -11.89 -6.21 -12.98
CA PHE A 16 -11.12 -7.10 -12.12
C PHE A 16 -9.82 -6.44 -11.64
N VAL A 17 -9.05 -5.82 -12.54
CA VAL A 17 -7.80 -5.11 -12.19
C VAL A 17 -8.06 -3.96 -11.21
N ARG A 18 -9.15 -3.21 -11.39
CA ARG A 18 -9.51 -2.12 -10.48
C ARG A 18 -9.89 -2.64 -9.09
N TRP A 19 -10.70 -3.68 -9.01
CA TRP A 19 -11.06 -4.31 -7.74
C TRP A 19 -9.83 -4.89 -7.03
N LEU A 20 -8.95 -5.54 -7.78
CA LEU A 20 -7.70 -6.06 -7.25
C LEU A 20 -6.80 -4.95 -6.69
N HIS A 21 -6.70 -3.82 -7.39
CA HIS A 21 -5.96 -2.64 -6.91
C HIS A 21 -6.56 -2.09 -5.61
N VAL A 22 -7.89 -1.94 -5.55
CA VAL A 22 -8.59 -1.43 -4.36
C VAL A 22 -8.43 -2.39 -3.17
N LEU A 23 -8.56 -3.70 -3.41
CA LEU A 23 -8.36 -4.72 -2.37
C LEU A 23 -6.93 -4.67 -1.83
N ALA A 24 -5.93 -4.58 -2.70
CA ALA A 24 -4.54 -4.46 -2.30
C ALA A 24 -4.29 -3.17 -1.50
N MET A 25 -4.90 -2.05 -1.90
CA MET A 25 -4.81 -0.80 -1.14
C MET A 25 -5.48 -0.93 0.24
N ALA A 26 -6.65 -1.60 0.31
CA ALA A 26 -7.34 -1.84 1.58
C ALA A 26 -6.51 -2.69 2.53
N VAL A 27 -5.85 -3.74 2.03
CA VAL A 27 -4.92 -4.57 2.83
C VAL A 27 -3.71 -3.77 3.29
N ALA A 28 -3.06 -3.04 2.38
CA ALA A 28 -1.85 -2.28 2.70
C ALA A 28 -2.13 -1.17 3.74
N LEU A 29 -3.15 -0.35 3.48
CA LEU A 29 -3.50 0.79 4.33
C LEU A 29 -4.24 0.35 5.60
N GLY A 30 -5.29 -0.47 5.47
CA GLY A 30 -6.08 -0.93 6.61
C GLY A 30 -5.26 -1.80 7.56
N GLY A 31 -4.44 -2.70 7.03
CA GLY A 31 -3.48 -3.46 7.83
C GLY A 31 -2.43 -2.57 8.51
N GLY A 32 -2.01 -1.49 7.86
CA GLY A 32 -1.06 -0.53 8.45
C GLY A 32 -1.67 0.21 9.64
N VAL A 33 -2.92 0.68 9.50
CA VAL A 33 -3.69 1.30 10.60
C VAL A 33 -3.87 0.32 11.75
N LEU A 34 -4.22 -0.94 11.46
CA LEU A 34 -4.37 -1.99 12.47
C LEU A 34 -3.05 -2.27 13.19
N ALA A 35 -1.96 -2.48 12.44
CA ALA A 35 -0.64 -2.76 13.00
C ALA A 35 -0.13 -1.60 13.86
N TRP A 36 -0.38 -0.35 13.44
CA TRP A 36 -0.08 0.83 14.25
C TRP A 36 -0.89 0.85 15.54
N GLY A 37 -2.21 0.69 15.47
CA GLY A 37 -3.09 0.71 16.65
C GLY A 37 -2.76 -0.40 17.64
N VAL A 38 -2.47 -1.61 17.16
CA VAL A 38 -2.05 -2.73 18.00
C VAL A 38 -0.69 -2.45 18.65
N SER A 39 0.28 -1.95 17.90
CA SER A 39 1.62 -1.64 18.45
C SER A 39 1.59 -0.56 19.54
N TYR A 40 0.59 0.32 19.50
CA TYR A 40 0.39 1.36 20.51
C TYR A 40 -0.31 0.86 21.78
N ALA A 41 -1.25 -0.09 21.66
CA ALA A 41 -2.18 -0.43 22.73
C ALA A 41 -2.01 -1.84 23.32
N ALA A 42 -1.38 -2.77 22.58
CA ALA A 42 -1.30 -4.18 22.96
C ALA A 42 0.05 -4.51 23.62
N ASP A 43 0.13 -5.71 24.18
CA ASP A 43 1.37 -6.30 24.67
C ASP A 43 2.32 -6.68 23.52
N ALA A 44 3.57 -7.03 23.87
CA ALA A 44 4.61 -7.32 22.89
C ALA A 44 4.33 -8.58 22.04
N GLU A 45 3.73 -9.62 22.62
CA GLU A 45 3.44 -10.87 21.91
C GLU A 45 2.36 -10.66 20.84
N THR A 46 1.27 -9.98 21.22
CA THR A 46 0.20 -9.60 20.29
C THR A 46 0.72 -8.67 19.20
N THR A 47 1.53 -7.67 19.58
CA THR A 47 2.15 -6.72 18.65
C THR A 47 3.00 -7.44 17.60
N LEU A 48 3.87 -8.37 18.02
CA LEU A 48 4.75 -9.11 17.11
C LEU A 48 3.96 -10.07 16.20
N THR A 49 2.92 -10.71 16.72
CA THR A 49 2.06 -11.60 15.93
C THR A 49 1.34 -10.85 14.81
N VAL A 50 0.78 -9.67 15.13
CA VAL A 50 0.12 -8.81 14.13
C VAL A 50 1.14 -8.25 13.15
N ALA A 51 2.28 -7.75 13.65
CA ALA A 51 3.37 -7.19 12.84
C ALA A 51 3.88 -8.20 11.79
N THR A 52 4.24 -9.41 12.22
CA THR A 52 4.76 -10.46 11.33
C THR A 52 3.75 -10.88 10.26
N THR A 53 2.49 -11.06 10.66
CA THR A 53 1.40 -11.37 9.71
C THR A 53 1.20 -10.24 8.71
N TYR A 54 1.19 -9.00 9.20
CA TYR A 54 1.03 -7.82 8.36
C TYR A 54 2.20 -7.64 7.38
N GLU A 55 3.45 -7.91 7.77
CA GLU A 55 4.59 -7.80 6.84
C GLU A 55 4.38 -8.67 5.59
N VAL A 56 3.94 -9.92 5.76
CA VAL A 56 3.67 -10.83 4.63
C VAL A 56 2.54 -10.29 3.75
N ALA A 57 1.41 -9.91 4.36
CA ALA A 57 0.26 -9.36 3.63
C ALA A 57 0.61 -8.04 2.92
N PHE A 58 1.40 -7.18 3.56
CA PHE A 58 1.85 -5.90 3.04
C PHE A 58 2.70 -6.08 1.78
N TRP A 59 3.69 -6.98 1.80
CA TRP A 59 4.52 -7.23 0.61
C TRP A 59 3.73 -7.81 -0.56
N GLY A 60 2.80 -8.73 -0.28
CA GLY A 60 1.88 -9.24 -1.30
C GLY A 60 1.00 -8.13 -1.90
N ALA A 61 0.37 -7.32 -1.05
CA ALA A 61 -0.45 -6.19 -1.47
C ALA A 61 0.36 -5.14 -2.25
N LEU A 62 1.56 -4.81 -1.79
CA LEU A 62 2.43 -3.85 -2.45
C LEU A 62 2.86 -4.35 -3.85
N GLY A 63 3.19 -5.63 -3.98
CA GLY A 63 3.48 -6.24 -5.28
C GLY A 63 2.30 -6.10 -6.27
N VAL A 64 1.08 -6.36 -5.80
CA VAL A 64 -0.14 -6.16 -6.59
C VAL A 64 -0.35 -4.68 -6.97
N LEU A 65 -0.16 -3.76 -6.03
CA LEU A 65 -0.29 -2.32 -6.27
C LEU A 65 0.72 -1.82 -7.31
N VAL A 66 1.97 -2.30 -7.24
CA VAL A 66 3.00 -1.96 -8.22
C VAL A 66 2.64 -2.55 -9.59
N MET A 67 2.27 -3.83 -9.67
CA MET A 67 1.91 -4.49 -10.92
C MET A 67 0.75 -3.77 -11.63
N THR A 68 -0.33 -3.52 -10.90
CA THR A 68 -1.51 -2.81 -11.42
C THR A 68 -1.21 -1.34 -11.72
N GLY A 69 -0.34 -0.69 -10.93
CA GLY A 69 0.15 0.66 -11.17
C GLY A 69 0.97 0.78 -12.46
N VAL A 70 1.95 -0.10 -12.67
CA VAL A 70 2.78 -0.14 -13.90
C VAL A 70 1.92 -0.38 -15.13
N GLY A 71 0.93 -1.27 -15.06
CA GLY A 71 -0.03 -1.47 -16.14
C GLY A 71 -0.76 -0.17 -16.52
N ASN A 72 -1.22 0.60 -15.53
CA ASN A 72 -1.84 1.89 -15.76
C ASN A 72 -0.87 2.91 -16.38
N LEU A 73 0.40 2.90 -15.98
CA LEU A 73 1.42 3.76 -16.59
C LEU A 73 1.69 3.43 -18.05
N GLY A 74 1.77 2.13 -18.37
CA GLY A 74 1.91 1.67 -19.75
C GLY A 74 0.76 2.14 -20.64
N ALA A 75 -0.47 2.14 -20.11
CA ALA A 75 -1.64 2.64 -20.82
C ALA A 75 -1.67 4.17 -20.99
N LEU A 76 -1.03 4.92 -20.09
CA LEU A 76 -0.96 6.38 -20.13
C LEU A 76 0.16 6.92 -21.02
N ALA A 77 1.19 6.13 -21.33
CA ALA A 77 2.26 6.54 -22.25
C ALA A 77 1.77 6.52 -23.72
N PRO A 78 2.04 7.56 -24.53
CA PRO A 78 2.89 8.74 -24.30
C PRO A 78 2.13 9.99 -23.80
N ALA A 79 0.85 9.88 -23.46
CA ALA A 79 -0.06 10.99 -23.18
C ALA A 79 0.07 11.60 -21.77
N ILE A 80 1.19 11.39 -21.06
CA ILE A 80 1.40 11.87 -19.69
C ILE A 80 1.28 13.41 -19.63
N PRO A 81 0.24 13.96 -18.95
CA PRO A 81 0.04 15.41 -18.88
C PRO A 81 1.18 16.14 -18.16
N ARG A 82 1.58 17.30 -18.69
CA ARG A 82 2.57 18.19 -18.05
C ARG A 82 1.91 19.12 -17.01
N GLY A 83 2.71 19.70 -16.12
CA GLY A 83 2.26 20.66 -15.10
C GLY A 83 1.97 20.01 -13.74
N ARG A 84 0.92 20.47 -13.05
CA ARG A 84 0.58 20.03 -11.68
C ARG A 84 0.35 18.54 -11.57
N TRP A 85 -0.35 17.95 -12.55
CA TRP A 85 -0.58 16.51 -12.62
C TRP A 85 0.74 15.72 -12.68
N GLY A 86 1.66 16.12 -13.57
CA GLY A 86 2.96 15.47 -13.74
C GLY A 86 3.84 15.60 -12.50
N ALA A 87 3.82 16.76 -11.84
CA ALA A 87 4.53 16.95 -10.57
C ALA A 87 3.98 16.04 -9.46
N ALA A 88 2.65 15.98 -9.29
CA ALA A 88 2.02 15.08 -8.32
C ALA A 88 2.34 13.61 -8.60
N PHE A 89 2.40 13.23 -9.88
CA PHE A 89 2.78 11.91 -10.31
C PHE A 89 4.23 11.55 -9.93
N VAL A 90 5.19 12.43 -10.22
CA VAL A 90 6.62 12.22 -9.85
C VAL A 90 6.78 12.15 -8.34
N VAL A 91 6.13 13.04 -7.58
CA VAL A 91 6.14 13.01 -6.11
C VAL A 91 5.57 11.69 -5.60
N LYS A 92 4.47 11.20 -6.19
CA LYS A 92 3.87 9.91 -5.82
C LYS A 92 4.84 8.75 -6.05
N LEU A 93 5.55 8.72 -7.17
CA LEU A 93 6.55 7.67 -7.44
C LEU A 93 7.75 7.77 -6.47
N GLY A 94 8.26 8.97 -6.22
CA GLY A 94 9.33 9.18 -5.25
C GLY A 94 8.93 8.72 -3.85
N LEU A 95 7.72 9.08 -3.41
CA LEU A 95 7.17 8.65 -2.13
C LEU A 95 6.96 7.13 -2.08
N LEU A 96 6.51 6.49 -3.17
CA LEU A 96 6.40 5.04 -3.24
C LEU A 96 7.76 4.35 -3.04
N LEU A 97 8.84 4.88 -3.61
CA LEU A 97 10.19 4.36 -3.39
C LEU A 97 10.64 4.52 -1.93
N VAL A 98 10.33 5.67 -1.31
CA VAL A 98 10.60 5.88 0.12
C VAL A 98 9.83 4.89 0.97
N VAL A 99 8.55 4.64 0.67
CA VAL A 99 7.73 3.61 1.34
C VAL A 99 8.34 2.23 1.16
N LEU A 100 8.81 1.88 -0.04
CA LEU A 100 9.42 0.59 -0.32
C LEU A 100 10.67 0.36 0.54
N ILE A 101 11.59 1.33 0.54
CA ILE A 101 12.84 1.25 1.30
C ILE A 101 12.54 1.26 2.81
N GLY A 102 11.70 2.18 3.27
CA GLY A 102 11.30 2.28 4.67
C GLY A 102 10.61 1.02 5.17
N SER A 103 9.78 0.39 4.33
CA SER A 103 9.12 -0.87 4.66
C SER A 103 10.09 -2.04 4.71
N ALA A 104 11.11 -2.08 3.84
CA ALA A 104 12.18 -3.08 3.93
C ALA A 104 12.93 -2.97 5.27
N VAL A 105 13.30 -1.74 5.67
CA VAL A 105 13.89 -1.49 6.99
C VAL A 105 12.93 -1.94 8.09
N ARG A 106 11.65 -1.56 8.03
CA ARG A 106 10.63 -1.98 9.00
C ARG A 106 10.54 -3.50 9.10
N THR A 107 10.51 -4.24 7.99
CA THR A 107 10.51 -5.72 8.00
C THR A 107 11.75 -6.28 8.72
N THR A 108 12.93 -5.69 8.52
CA THR A 108 14.13 -6.12 9.29
C THR A 108 14.02 -5.83 10.77
N THR A 109 13.42 -4.70 11.17
CA THR A 109 13.19 -4.38 12.58
C THR A 109 12.17 -5.30 13.24
N VAL A 110 11.13 -5.73 12.51
CA VAL A 110 10.16 -6.72 13.01
C VAL A 110 10.86 -8.05 13.28
N ARG A 111 11.67 -8.54 12.34
CA ARG A 111 12.45 -9.78 12.53
C ARG A 111 13.40 -9.67 13.72
N ALA A 112 14.15 -8.57 13.82
CA ALA A 112 15.06 -8.35 14.94
C ALA A 112 14.33 -8.28 16.29
N ALA A 113 13.12 -7.69 16.33
CA ALA A 113 12.30 -7.64 17.53
C ALA A 113 11.70 -9.00 17.90
N SER A 114 11.37 -9.85 16.92
CA SER A 114 10.91 -11.22 17.14
C SER A 114 11.98 -12.13 17.76
N ASP A 115 13.25 -11.89 17.43
CA ASP A 115 14.38 -12.68 17.94
C ASP A 115 14.94 -12.15 19.27
N ALA A 116 14.46 -10.98 19.73
CA ALA A 116 14.98 -10.31 20.92
C ALA A 116 14.34 -10.83 22.22
N ALA A 117 15.13 -10.94 23.28
CA ALA A 117 14.63 -11.25 24.62
C ALA A 117 13.73 -10.13 25.19
N THR A 118 13.97 -8.88 24.78
CA THR A 118 13.17 -7.69 25.14
C THR A 118 12.81 -6.88 23.89
N PRO A 119 11.64 -7.12 23.28
CA PRO A 119 11.25 -6.48 22.02
C PRO A 119 11.05 -4.96 22.18
N ALA A 120 11.67 -4.18 21.30
CA ALA A 120 11.51 -2.72 21.25
C ALA A 120 10.26 -2.31 20.44
N THR A 121 9.07 -2.50 21.00
CA THR A 121 7.77 -2.27 20.34
C THR A 121 7.52 -0.81 19.92
N THR A 122 8.11 0.16 20.63
CA THR A 122 8.00 1.60 20.30
C THR A 122 8.59 1.95 18.93
N THR A 123 9.64 1.24 18.51
CA THR A 123 10.20 1.40 17.15
C THR A 123 9.23 0.88 16.09
N LEU A 124 8.53 -0.22 16.38
CA LEU A 124 7.53 -0.81 15.49
C LEU A 124 6.32 0.12 15.34
N GLU A 125 5.83 0.68 16.44
CA GLU A 125 4.74 1.65 16.46
C GLU A 125 5.04 2.84 15.53
N ARG A 126 6.21 3.46 15.67
CA ARG A 126 6.64 4.59 14.81
C ARG A 126 6.78 4.15 13.36
N GLY A 127 7.32 2.96 13.10
CA GLY A 127 7.45 2.42 11.75
C GLY A 127 6.10 2.23 11.06
N TYR A 128 5.11 1.68 11.76
CA TYR A 128 3.75 1.51 11.24
C TYR A 128 2.99 2.82 11.10
N ALA A 129 3.17 3.76 12.03
CA ALA A 129 2.62 5.11 11.92
C ALA A 129 3.14 5.82 10.65
N LEU A 130 4.46 5.85 10.46
CA LEU A 130 5.10 6.48 9.30
C LEU A 130 4.65 5.84 7.98
N THR A 131 4.58 4.50 7.93
CA THR A 131 4.09 3.79 6.75
C THR A 131 2.64 4.18 6.44
N THR A 132 1.77 4.16 7.45
CA THR A 132 0.34 4.47 7.30
C THR A 132 0.13 5.89 6.79
N LEU A 133 0.82 6.86 7.38
CA LEU A 133 0.75 8.25 6.94
C LEU A 133 1.28 8.44 5.51
N ALA A 134 2.34 7.72 5.13
CA ALA A 134 2.84 7.74 3.77
C ALA A 134 1.86 7.12 2.76
N LEU A 135 1.20 6.01 3.11
CA LEU A 135 0.14 5.40 2.28
C LEU A 135 -1.07 6.33 2.12
N ILE A 136 -1.51 6.99 3.19
CA ILE A 136 -2.57 8.02 3.12
C ILE A 136 -2.16 9.13 2.17
N THR A 137 -0.90 9.59 2.28
CA THR A 137 -0.36 10.62 1.38
C THR A 137 -0.33 10.16 -0.08
N LEU A 138 0.03 8.91 -0.35
CA LEU A 138 -0.01 8.32 -1.70
C LEU A 138 -1.43 8.31 -2.29
N VAL A 139 -2.44 8.02 -1.46
CA VAL A 139 -3.85 8.06 -1.85
C VAL A 139 -4.29 9.50 -2.09
N ALA A 140 -3.91 10.46 -1.24
CA ALA A 140 -4.21 11.87 -1.41
C ALA A 140 -3.61 12.43 -2.72
N LEU A 141 -2.36 12.10 -3.03
CA LEU A 141 -1.73 12.45 -4.32
C LEU A 141 -2.47 11.83 -5.51
N ALA A 142 -3.01 10.62 -5.35
CA ALA A 142 -3.86 10.00 -6.36
C ALA A 142 -5.15 10.82 -6.60
N ALA A 143 -5.78 11.33 -5.53
CA ALA A 143 -6.94 12.19 -5.65
C ALA A 143 -6.61 13.51 -6.36
N VAL A 144 -5.46 14.13 -6.08
CA VAL A 144 -5.02 15.34 -6.81
C VAL A 144 -4.93 15.07 -8.31
N MET A 145 -4.30 13.96 -8.71
CA MET A 145 -4.21 13.58 -10.12
C MET A 145 -5.58 13.31 -10.78
N ALA A 146 -6.58 12.89 -10.01
CA ALA A 146 -7.92 12.61 -10.52
C ALA A 146 -8.75 13.88 -10.77
N HIS A 147 -8.45 14.98 -10.06
CA HIS A 147 -9.25 16.22 -10.11
C HIS A 147 -8.54 17.39 -10.81
N GLY A 148 -7.20 17.32 -10.99
CA GLY A 148 -6.40 18.35 -11.67
C GLY A 148 -5.74 19.36 -10.73
#